data_AF-A0A075WTS8-F1
#
_entry.id   AF-A0A075WTS8-F1
#
_cell.length_a   1.000
_cell.length_b   1.000
_cell.length_c   1.000
_cell.angle_alpha   90.00
_cell.angle_beta   90.00
_cell.angle_gamma   90.00
#
_symmetry.space_group_name_H-M   'P 1'
#
loop_
_entity.id
_entity.type
_entity.pdbx_description
1 polymer ?
#
loop_
_entity_poly.entity_id
_entity_poly.type
_entity_poly.pdbx_seq_one_letter_code
_entity_poly.pdbx_strand_id
1 'polypeptide(L)'
;MEECILDILDHLLAGKFQVVSDSYEEIIKNAYREGIVDEELFEKLKGLGAFRNVLVHEYLELSHEEVYRNYLRIKGMIDQVIEHLERIVV
;
A
#
# COMPACT_ATOMS: atom_id res chain seq x y z
N MET A 1 -1.76 -9.61 4.30
CA MET A 1 -0.45 -8.93 4.48
C MET A 1 -0.50 -7.50 3.96
N GLU A 2 -1.16 -7.23 2.82
CA GLU A 2 -1.41 -5.87 2.30
C GLU A 2 -2.34 -5.00 3.18
N GLU A 3 -3.26 -5.61 3.94
CA GLU A 3 -4.17 -4.88 4.84
C GLU A 3 -3.41 -4.07 5.91
N CYS A 4 -2.26 -4.53 6.41
CA CYS A 4 -1.55 -3.86 7.50
C CYS A 4 -1.05 -2.45 7.14
N ILE A 5 -0.57 -2.20 5.92
CA ILE A 5 -0.06 -0.87 5.54
C ILE A 5 -1.22 0.12 5.42
N LEU A 6 -2.31 -0.32 4.80
CA LEU A 6 -3.47 0.53 4.57
C LEU A 6 -4.19 0.86 5.88
N ASP A 7 -4.27 -0.10 6.81
CA ASP A 7 -4.82 0.13 8.16
C ASP A 7 -3.99 1.14 8.95
N ILE A 8 -2.65 1.09 8.85
CA ILE A 8 -1.77 2.08 9.49
C ILE A 8 -1.98 3.48 8.89
N LEU A 9 -2.05 3.58 7.56
CA LEU A 9 -2.29 4.85 6.88
C LEU A 9 -3.65 5.44 7.25
N ASP A 10 -4.69 4.61 7.28
CA ASP A 10 -6.04 5.05 7.62
C ASP A 10 -6.14 5.49 9.10
N HIS A 11 -5.49 4.75 10.00
CA HIS A 11 -5.40 5.14 11.40
C HIS A 11 -4.64 6.46 11.60
N LEU A 12 -3.54 6.69 10.87
CA LEU A 12 -2.80 7.95 10.90
C LEU A 12 -3.63 9.12 10.34
N LEU A 13 -4.33 8.91 9.23
CA LEU A 13 -5.21 9.90 8.62
C LEU A 13 -6.33 10.30 9.59
N ALA A 14 -7.00 9.33 10.21
CA ALA A 14 -8.06 9.59 11.17
C ALA A 14 -7.53 10.28 12.44
N GLY A 15 -6.44 9.77 13.01
CA GLY A 15 -5.93 10.22 14.30
C GLY A 15 -5.19 11.56 14.26
N LYS A 16 -4.42 11.83 13.21
CA LYS A 16 -3.53 13.00 13.12
C LYS A 16 -4.07 14.10 12.20
N PHE A 17 -4.85 13.72 11.18
CA PHE A 17 -5.31 14.67 10.14
C PHE A 17 -6.83 14.84 10.14
N GLN A 18 -7.57 14.07 10.94
CA GLN A 18 -9.05 14.05 10.96
C GLN A 18 -9.65 13.77 9.57
N VAL A 19 -8.92 13.05 8.73
CA VAL A 19 -9.34 12.63 7.39
C VAL A 19 -9.88 11.21 7.48
N VAL A 20 -11.08 10.99 6.95
CA VAL A 20 -11.69 9.66 6.81
C VAL A 20 -11.67 9.29 5.34
N SER A 21 -11.33 8.05 5.04
CA SER A 21 -11.26 7.55 3.67
C SER A 21 -12.28 6.42 3.48
N ASP A 22 -13.06 6.46 2.40
CA ASP A 22 -14.11 5.47 2.13
C ASP A 22 -13.60 4.30 1.28
N SER A 23 -12.35 4.38 0.80
CA SER A 23 -11.72 3.34 -0.01
C SER A 23 -10.21 3.31 0.15
N TYR A 24 -9.58 2.20 -0.21
CA TYR A 24 -8.12 2.09 -0.21
C TYR A 24 -7.43 3.07 -1.16
N GLU A 25 -8.01 3.36 -2.33
CA GLU A 25 -7.48 4.40 -3.21
C GLU A 25 -7.51 5.78 -2.55
N GLU A 26 -8.55 6.04 -1.77
CA GLU A 26 -8.69 7.28 -1.03
C GLU A 26 -7.71 7.36 0.14
N ILE A 27 -7.48 6.25 0.86
CA ILE A 27 -6.41 6.16 1.88
C ILE A 27 -5.06 6.52 1.26
N ILE A 28 -4.71 5.93 0.11
CA ILE A 28 -3.42 6.16 -0.56
C ILE A 28 -3.31 7.61 -1.06
N LYS A 29 -4.37 8.16 -1.67
CA LYS A 29 -4.40 9.56 -2.12
C LYS A 29 -4.29 10.55 -0.97
N ASN A 30 -5.04 10.33 0.10
CA ASN A 30 -5.03 11.20 1.27
C ASN A 30 -3.67 11.12 1.98
N ALA A 31 -3.08 9.93 2.09
CA ALA A 31 -1.74 9.75 2.63
C ALA A 31 -0.68 10.53 1.85
N TYR A 32 -0.76 10.54 0.51
CA TYR A 32 0.16 11.34 -0.31
C TYR A 32 -0.09 12.85 -0.15
N ARG A 33 -1.36 13.28 -0.15
CA ARG A 33 -1.74 14.68 0.01
C ARG A 33 -1.27 15.28 1.35
N GLU A 34 -1.36 14.51 2.41
CA GLU A 34 -0.93 14.91 3.76
C GLU A 34 0.58 14.68 3.98
N GLY A 35 1.31 14.22 2.96
CA GLY A 35 2.76 14.00 3.00
C GLY A 35 3.20 12.85 3.89
N ILE A 36 2.28 11.91 4.20
CA ILE A 36 2.59 10.67 4.94
C ILE A 36 3.41 9.72 4.08
N VAL A 37 3.15 9.71 2.77
CA VAL A 37 3.92 8.96 1.77
C VAL A 37 4.41 9.89 0.66
N ASP A 38 5.59 9.60 0.11
CA ASP A 38 6.16 10.35 -1.01
C ASP A 38 5.64 9.85 -2.37
N GLU A 39 6.06 10.51 -3.44
CA GLU A 39 5.62 10.19 -4.81
C GLU A 39 6.03 8.77 -5.24
N GLU A 40 7.23 8.33 -4.86
CA GLU A 40 7.73 6.99 -5.18
C GLU A 40 6.86 5.92 -4.51
N LEU A 41 6.55 6.10 -3.23
CA LEU A 41 5.73 5.16 -2.46
C LEU A 41 4.25 5.21 -2.89
N PHE A 42 3.74 6.40 -3.22
CA PHE A 42 2.39 6.57 -3.76
C PHE A 42 2.18 5.76 -5.04
N GLU A 43 3.10 5.84 -6.00
CA GLU A 43 2.99 5.11 -7.27
C GLU A 43 3.13 3.58 -7.07
N LYS A 44 3.99 3.14 -6.14
CA LYS A 44 4.07 1.73 -5.73
C LYS A 44 2.74 1.23 -5.14
N LEU A 45 2.13 1.98 -4.23
CA LEU A 45 0.87 1.62 -3.57
C LEU A 45 -0.32 1.61 -4.55
N LYS A 46 -0.35 2.56 -5.49
CA LYS A 46 -1.33 2.58 -6.59
C LYS A 46 -1.30 1.29 -7.42
N GLY A 47 -0.09 0.80 -7.73
CA GLY A 47 0.10 -0.45 -8.45
C GLY A 47 -0.46 -1.68 -7.72
N LEU A 48 -0.45 -1.67 -6.39
CA LEU A 48 -1.02 -2.74 -5.56
C LEU A 48 -2.55 -2.68 -5.51
N GLY A 49 -3.14 -1.48 -5.51
CA GLY A 49 -4.59 -1.31 -5.62
C GLY A 49 -5.17 -1.90 -6.90
N ALA A 50 -4.47 -1.71 -8.03
CA ALA A 50 -4.80 -2.37 -9.30
C ALA A 50 -4.66 -3.90 -9.21
N PHE A 51 -3.64 -4.41 -8.51
CA PHE A 51 -3.44 -5.85 -8.29
C PHE A 51 -4.58 -6.48 -7.46
N ARG A 52 -5.13 -5.77 -6.47
CA ARG A 52 -6.31 -6.24 -5.73
C ARG A 52 -7.57 -6.29 -6.60
N ASN A 53 -7.77 -5.32 -7.48
CA ASN A 53 -8.90 -5.33 -8.43
C ASN A 53 -8.77 -6.48 -9.44
N VAL A 54 -7.56 -6.76 -9.91
CA VAL A 54 -7.25 -7.95 -10.71
C VAL A 54 -7.52 -9.22 -9.91
N LEU A 55 -7.08 -9.34 -8.66
CA LEU A 55 -7.39 -10.51 -7.83
C LEU A 55 -8.91 -10.69 -7.61
N VAL A 56 -9.65 -9.61 -7.31
CA VAL A 56 -11.10 -9.66 -7.07
C VAL A 56 -11.89 -9.97 -8.35
N HIS A 57 -11.48 -9.45 -9.51
CA HIS A 57 -12.13 -9.74 -10.80
C HIS A 57 -11.64 -11.06 -11.44
N GLU A 58 -10.37 -11.42 -11.26
CA GLU A 58 -9.71 -12.66 -11.74
C GLU A 58 -9.67 -13.77 -10.68
N TYR A 59 -10.42 -13.70 -9.57
CA TYR A 59 -10.66 -14.90 -8.75
C TYR A 59 -11.30 -16.04 -9.58
N LEU A 60 -11.80 -15.73 -10.79
CA LEU A 60 -12.22 -16.67 -11.82
C LEU A 60 -11.10 -17.15 -12.79
N GLU A 61 -9.97 -16.44 -12.92
CA GLU A 61 -8.89 -16.72 -13.88
C GLU A 61 -7.46 -16.41 -13.36
N LEU A 62 -7.18 -16.63 -12.08
CA LEU A 62 -5.88 -16.33 -11.47
C LEU A 62 -4.72 -17.12 -12.11
N SER A 63 -3.88 -16.42 -12.88
CA SER A 63 -2.60 -16.94 -13.39
C SER A 63 -1.59 -17.06 -12.25
N HIS A 64 -1.10 -18.28 -12.01
CA HIS A 64 -0.13 -18.58 -10.95
C HIS A 64 1.19 -17.79 -11.12
N GLU A 65 1.49 -17.36 -12.35
CA GLU A 65 2.66 -16.55 -12.66
C GLU A 65 2.53 -15.12 -12.13
N GLU A 66 1.32 -14.55 -12.18
CA GLU A 66 1.00 -13.22 -11.66
C GLU A 66 1.23 -13.17 -10.15
N VAL A 67 0.73 -14.19 -9.44
CA VAL A 67 0.85 -14.32 -7.99
C VAL A 67 2.32 -14.46 -7.58
N TYR A 68 3.08 -15.30 -8.29
CA TYR A 68 4.49 -15.53 -7.98
C TYR A 68 5.36 -14.28 -8.24
N ARG A 69 5.11 -13.54 -9.33
CA ARG A 69 5.81 -12.27 -9.60
C ARG A 69 5.55 -11.24 -8.51
N ASN A 70 4.30 -11.08 -8.08
CA ASN A 70 3.95 -10.10 -7.06
C ASN A 70 4.51 -10.49 -5.68
N TYR A 71 4.52 -11.78 -5.34
CA TYR A 71 5.19 -12.27 -4.14
C TYR A 71 6.68 -11.90 -4.09
N LEU A 72 7.42 -12.13 -5.18
CA LEU A 72 8.85 -11.77 -5.25
C LEU A 72 9.08 -10.26 -5.14
N ARG A 73 8.18 -9.46 -5.74
CA ARG A 73 8.25 -8.00 -5.69
C ARG A 73 8.02 -7.49 -4.26
N ILE A 74 6.99 -7.99 -3.57
CA ILE A 74 6.69 -7.63 -2.18
C ILE A 74 7.85 -8.03 -1.26
N LYS A 75 8.41 -9.22 -1.45
CA LYS A 75 9.57 -9.69 -0.67
C LYS A 75 10.76 -8.73 -0.76
N GLY A 76 11.05 -8.19 -1.95
CA GLY A 76 12.14 -7.22 -2.13
C GLY A 76 11.84 -5.82 -1.56
N MET A 77 10.56 -5.47 -1.41
CA MET A 77 10.14 -4.17 -0.85
C MET A 77 10.16 -4.14 0.67
N ILE A 78 10.01 -5.29 1.34
CA ILE A 78 10.02 -5.37 2.81
C ILE A 78 11.33 -4.86 3.40
N ASP A 79 12.47 -5.22 2.81
CA ASP A 79 13.78 -4.80 3.31
C ASP A 79 13.94 -3.26 3.23
N GLN A 80 13.44 -2.66 2.15
CA GLN A 80 13.48 -1.20 1.96
C GLN A 80 12.57 -0.46 2.94
N VAL A 81 11.40 -1.03 3.26
CA VAL A 81 10.47 -0.44 4.24
C VAL A 81 11.06 -0.47 5.65
N ILE A 82 11.71 -1.57 6.04
CA ILE A 82 12.39 -1.68 7.34
C ILE A 82 13.49 -0.62 7.47
N GLU A 83 14.33 -0.50 6.45
CA GLU A 83 15.45 0.45 6.44
C GLU A 83 15.02 1.93 6.44
N HIS A 84 13.80 2.21 5.95
CA HIS A 84 13.20 3.54 6.03
C HIS A 84 12.59 3.84 7.40
N LEU A 85 11.93 2.86 8.01
CA LEU A 85 11.33 3.00 9.35
C LEU A 85 12.40 3.22 10.43
N GLU A 86 13.55 2.56 10.34
CA GLU A 86 14.67 2.77 11.27
C GLU A 86 15.22 4.20 11.24
N ARG A 87 15.12 4.89 10.09
CA ARG A 87 15.56 6.29 9.95
C ARG A 87 14.59 7.33 10.50
N ILE A 88 13.32 6.98 10.69
CA ILE A 88 12.28 7.89 11.18
C ILE A 88 12.15 7.83 12.72
N VAL A 89 12.60 6.73 13.33
CA VAL A 89 12.46 6.48 14.78
C VAL A 89 13.70 6.93 15.58
N VAL A 90 14.79 7.34 14.92
CA VAL A 90 16.01 7.89 15.55
C VAL A 90 16.09 9.40 15.40
#